data_AF-A0A937L1X7-F1
#
_entry.id   AF-A0A937L1X7-F1
#
_cell.length_a   1.000
_cell.length_b   1.000
_cell.length_c   1.000
_cell.angle_alpha   90.00
_cell.angle_beta   90.00
_cell.angle_gamma   90.00
#
_symmetry.space_group_name_H-M   'P 1'
#
loop_
_entity.id
_entity.type
_entity.pdbx_description
1 polymer ?
#
loop_
_entity_poly.entity_id
_entity_poly.type
_entity_poly.pdbx_seq_one_letter_code
_entity_poly.pdbx_strand_id
1 'polypeptide(L)'
;MDLHNTEDQQVEMLKSYWQQYGTTLIASVVLSIALIIGWQYYQQEHTLQQENIADAYEKVIAVQDDPEQFFKALMQFETEHDHKGYQSLLYLMSANIYTKQNNLVQAEQMLKRVIDRNLLGITEIASLRLARVQIQQKQYDTAQKTLNSITSAAFKPNKQELLGDLYLMQGLNAEAREAYKLAEQALPQSEDILTMKINDLSS
;
A
#
# COMPACT_ATOMS: atom_id res chain seq x y z
N MET A 1 -2.54 74.89 -19.11
CA MET A 1 -3.11 73.54 -18.96
C MET A 1 -1.98 72.58 -18.63
N ASP A 2 -1.59 72.60 -17.35
CA ASP A 2 -1.49 71.44 -16.45
C ASP A 2 -0.97 70.11 -17.01
N LEU A 3 0.31 70.07 -17.39
CA LEU A 3 1.04 68.81 -17.59
C LEU A 3 2.31 68.71 -16.71
N HIS A 4 2.94 69.83 -16.32
CA HIS A 4 4.15 69.81 -15.47
C HIS A 4 3.86 69.69 -13.97
N ASN A 5 2.74 70.22 -13.46
CA ASN A 5 2.41 70.16 -12.02
C ASN A 5 2.05 68.75 -11.53
N THR A 6 1.62 67.87 -12.43
CA THR A 6 1.22 66.50 -12.10
C THR A 6 2.41 65.58 -11.91
N GLU A 7 3.54 65.82 -12.59
CA GLU A 7 4.75 65.00 -12.45
C GLU A 7 5.44 65.25 -11.11
N ASP A 8 5.66 66.52 -10.74
CA ASP A 8 6.30 66.88 -9.47
C ASP A 8 5.47 66.42 -8.26
N GLN A 9 4.14 66.55 -8.31
CA GLN A 9 3.25 66.07 -7.25
C GLN A 9 3.20 64.55 -7.14
N GLN A 10 3.29 63.83 -8.26
CA GLN A 10 3.38 62.37 -8.25
C GLN A 10 4.70 61.89 -7.62
N VAL A 11 5.81 62.59 -7.91
CA VAL A 11 7.12 62.29 -7.31
C VAL A 11 7.11 62.60 -5.81
N GLU A 12 6.54 63.72 -5.39
CA GLU A 12 6.44 64.11 -3.98
C GLU A 12 5.55 63.15 -3.17
N MET A 13 4.42 62.71 -3.74
CA MET A 13 3.59 61.67 -3.14
C MET A 13 4.34 60.35 -3.06
N LEU A 14 5.00 59.90 -4.13
CA LEU A 14 5.75 58.64 -4.10
C LEU A 14 6.87 58.68 -3.05
N LYS A 15 7.53 59.84 -2.90
CA LYS A 15 8.59 60.06 -1.91
C LYS A 15 8.05 60.05 -0.48
N SER A 16 6.89 60.65 -0.22
CA SER A 16 6.26 60.64 1.11
C SER A 16 5.75 59.24 1.48
N TYR A 17 5.13 58.52 0.53
CA TYR A 17 4.73 57.12 0.71
C TYR A 17 5.94 56.22 0.98
N TRP A 18 7.05 56.43 0.29
CA TRP A 18 8.29 55.69 0.51
C TRP A 18 8.92 55.99 1.87
N GLN A 19 8.92 57.25 2.31
CA GLN A 19 9.40 57.62 3.64
C GLN A 19 8.53 57.06 4.77
N GLN A 20 7.22 56.97 4.55
CA GLN A 20 6.27 56.49 5.55
C GLN A 20 6.19 54.96 5.64
N TYR A 21 6.23 54.26 4.49
CA TYR A 21 5.98 52.81 4.42
C TYR A 21 7.11 51.98 3.81
N GLY A 22 8.18 52.60 3.30
CA GLY A 22 9.26 51.90 2.59
C GLY A 22 9.89 50.78 3.41
N THR A 23 10.11 51.00 4.71
CA THR A 23 10.64 49.98 5.63
C THR A 23 9.66 48.80 5.78
N THR A 24 8.37 49.06 5.93
CA THR A 24 7.33 48.03 6.09
C THR A 24 7.13 47.22 4.81
N LEU A 25 7.24 47.87 3.65
CA LEU A 25 7.15 47.27 2.33
C LEU A 25 8.36 46.37 2.04
N ILE A 26 9.57 46.82 2.41
CA ILE A 26 10.76 45.97 2.34
C ILE A 26 10.65 44.78 3.31
N ALA A 27 10.19 45.02 4.54
CA ALA A 27 10.02 43.96 5.53
C ALA A 27 9.02 42.89 5.08
N SER A 28 7.90 43.27 4.47
CA SER A 28 6.91 42.32 3.97
C SER A 28 7.42 41.50 2.78
N VAL A 29 8.20 42.11 1.89
CA VAL A 29 8.86 41.42 0.77
C VAL A 29 9.87 40.40 1.28
N VAL A 30 10.74 40.79 2.22
CA VAL A 30 11.73 39.89 2.82
C VAL A 30 11.06 38.73 3.56
N LEU A 31 9.99 39.01 4.32
CA LEU A 31 9.21 37.98 5.00
C LEU A 31 8.59 36.99 4.01
N SER A 32 8.01 37.48 2.92
CA SER A 32 7.40 36.63 1.88
C SER A 32 8.43 35.74 1.19
N ILE A 33 9.61 36.28 0.88
CA ILE A 33 10.72 35.50 0.30
C ILE A 33 11.20 34.44 1.29
N ALA A 34 11.36 34.79 2.57
CA ALA A 34 11.78 33.84 3.59
C ALA A 34 10.77 32.69 3.78
N LEU A 35 9.47 32.99 3.72
CA LEU A 35 8.42 31.97 3.78
C LEU A 35 8.46 31.04 2.55
N ILE A 36 8.66 31.59 1.34
CA ILE A 36 8.76 30.79 0.11
C ILE A 36 10.00 29.89 0.15
N ILE A 37 11.16 30.43 0.56
CA ILE A 37 12.40 29.66 0.68
C ILE A 37 12.25 28.57 1.75
N GLY A 38 11.67 28.91 2.92
CA GLY A 38 11.41 27.94 3.99
C GLY A 38 10.47 26.82 3.54
N TRP A 39 9.42 27.16 2.78
CA TRP A 39 8.50 26.19 2.21
C TRP A 39 9.17 25.31 1.14
N GLN A 40 9.98 25.89 0.25
CA GLN A 40 10.73 25.13 -0.75
C GLN A 40 11.76 24.19 -0.12
N TYR A 41 12.48 24.64 0.91
CA TYR A 41 13.43 23.82 1.65
C TYR A 41 12.74 22.63 2.32
N TYR A 42 11.62 22.90 2.99
CA TYR A 42 10.78 21.85 3.58
C TYR A 42 10.30 20.85 2.52
N GLN A 43 9.81 21.35 1.39
CA GLN A 43 9.33 20.50 0.29
C GLN A 43 10.46 19.67 -0.34
N GLN A 44 11.65 20.24 -0.50
CA GLN A 44 12.80 19.58 -1.12
C GLN A 44 13.30 18.40 -0.29
N GLU A 45 13.38 18.54 1.04
CA GLU A 45 13.69 17.42 1.95
C GLU A 45 12.65 16.29 1.84
N HIS A 46 11.37 16.63 1.74
CA HIS A 46 10.30 15.63 1.62
C HIS A 46 10.22 14.98 0.23
N THR A 47 10.52 15.70 -0.86
CA THR A 47 10.49 15.16 -2.23
C THR A 47 11.72 14.32 -2.54
N LEU A 48 12.93 14.74 -2.13
CA LEU A 48 14.16 13.95 -2.35
C LEU A 48 14.13 12.60 -1.60
N GLN A 49 13.56 12.55 -0.40
CA GLN A 49 13.44 11.29 0.35
C GLN A 49 12.47 10.31 -0.31
N GLN A 50 11.39 10.79 -0.93
CA GLN A 50 10.37 9.93 -1.59
C GLN A 50 10.86 9.38 -2.94
N GLU A 51 11.54 10.20 -3.75
CA GLU A 51 12.15 9.77 -5.01
C GLU A 51 13.19 8.66 -4.77
N ASN A 52 14.02 8.81 -3.72
CA ASN A 52 15.03 7.82 -3.35
C ASN A 52 14.45 6.45 -2.96
N ILE A 53 13.28 6.39 -2.31
CA ILE A 53 12.68 5.13 -1.88
C ILE A 53 12.10 4.36 -3.08
N ALA A 54 11.49 5.07 -4.04
CA ALA A 54 10.98 4.44 -5.26
C ALA A 54 12.11 3.79 -6.06
N ASP A 55 13.21 4.51 -6.27
CA ASP A 55 14.42 3.98 -6.93
C ASP A 55 15.00 2.78 -6.17
N ALA A 56 15.03 2.84 -4.84
CA ALA A 56 15.49 1.72 -4.02
C ALA A 56 14.57 0.50 -4.15
N TYR A 57 13.26 0.70 -4.18
CA TYR A 57 12.27 -0.35 -4.40
C TYR A 57 12.43 -0.99 -5.79
N GLU A 58 12.62 -0.18 -6.84
CA GLU A 58 12.88 -0.67 -8.20
C GLU A 58 14.15 -1.52 -8.27
N LYS A 59 15.22 -1.14 -7.56
CA LYS A 59 16.44 -1.96 -7.45
C LYS A 59 16.17 -3.32 -6.82
N VAL A 60 15.29 -3.42 -5.82
CA VAL A 60 14.91 -4.72 -5.23
C VAL A 60 14.14 -5.56 -6.26
N ILE A 61 13.19 -4.97 -6.98
CA ILE A 61 12.40 -5.70 -7.99
C ILE A 61 13.26 -6.16 -9.16
N ALA A 62 14.26 -5.37 -9.56
CA ALA A 62 15.13 -5.70 -10.69
C ALA A 62 15.86 -7.05 -10.51
N VAL A 63 16.02 -7.51 -9.28
CA VAL A 63 16.66 -8.79 -8.93
C VAL A 63 15.67 -9.86 -8.46
N GLN A 64 14.36 -9.68 -8.64
CA GLN A 64 13.32 -10.59 -8.13
C GLN A 64 13.42 -12.04 -8.64
N ASP A 65 14.06 -12.26 -9.79
CA ASP A 65 14.24 -13.59 -10.38
C ASP A 65 15.39 -14.37 -9.73
N ASP A 66 16.26 -13.71 -8.95
CA ASP A 66 17.30 -14.31 -8.13
C ASP A 66 16.94 -14.15 -6.64
N PRO A 67 16.43 -15.21 -5.97
CA PRO A 67 16.01 -15.13 -4.58
C PRO A 67 17.10 -14.66 -3.62
N GLU A 68 18.36 -15.04 -3.83
CA GLU A 68 19.46 -14.65 -2.94
C GLU A 68 19.71 -13.15 -3.03
N GLN A 69 19.81 -12.63 -4.26
CA GLN A 69 19.98 -11.21 -4.49
C GLN A 69 18.76 -10.40 -4.03
N PHE A 70 17.55 -10.90 -4.28
CA PHE A 70 16.31 -10.28 -3.83
C PHE A 70 16.26 -10.12 -2.31
N PHE A 71 16.54 -11.19 -1.54
CA PHE A 71 16.49 -11.10 -0.08
C PHE A 71 17.60 -10.23 0.50
N LYS A 72 18.78 -10.21 -0.13
CA LYS A 72 19.85 -9.28 0.23
C LYS A 72 19.44 -7.82 0.00
N ALA A 73 18.87 -7.53 -1.17
CA ALA A 73 18.39 -6.19 -1.51
C ALA A 73 17.21 -5.75 -0.62
N LEU A 74 16.30 -6.67 -0.28
CA LEU A 74 15.22 -6.43 0.67
C LEU A 74 15.76 -6.05 2.05
N MET A 75 16.73 -6.79 2.59
CA MET A 75 17.31 -6.49 3.91
C MET A 75 17.96 -5.10 3.95
N GLN A 76 18.64 -4.72 2.86
CA GLN A 76 19.18 -3.37 2.70
C GLN A 76 18.06 -2.34 2.67
N PHE A 77 17.02 -2.55 1.85
CA PHE A 77 15.85 -1.67 1.77
C PHE A 77 15.18 -1.49 3.14
N GLU A 78 15.01 -2.54 3.93
CA GLU A 78 14.44 -2.46 5.28
C GLU A 78 15.29 -1.66 6.27
N THR A 79 16.60 -1.69 6.09
CA THR A 79 17.54 -0.96 6.96
C THR A 79 17.57 0.53 6.62
N GLU A 80 17.48 0.85 5.32
CA GLU A 80 17.61 2.21 4.80
C GLU A 80 16.26 2.94 4.71
N HIS A 81 15.15 2.21 4.65
CA HIS A 81 13.82 2.78 4.38
C HIS A 81 12.71 2.12 5.22
N ASP A 82 11.85 2.94 5.83
CA ASP A 82 10.65 2.50 6.56
C ASP A 82 9.35 3.00 5.90
N HIS A 83 9.16 2.62 4.63
CA HIS A 83 7.94 2.95 3.91
C HIS A 83 6.96 1.76 3.88
N LYS A 84 5.89 1.85 4.69
CA LYS A 84 4.91 0.76 4.87
C LYS A 84 4.35 0.18 3.55
N GLY A 85 4.05 1.03 2.57
CA GLY A 85 3.52 0.62 1.26
C GLY A 85 4.49 -0.30 0.50
N TYR A 86 5.64 0.24 0.08
CA TYR A 86 6.69 -0.53 -0.58
C TYR A 86 7.16 -1.77 0.19
N GLN A 87 7.36 -1.69 1.51
CA GLN A 87 7.70 -2.86 2.31
C GLN A 87 6.61 -3.94 2.25
N SER A 88 5.32 -3.56 2.32
CA SER A 88 4.22 -4.52 2.19
C SER A 88 4.23 -5.23 0.84
N LEU A 89 4.53 -4.51 -0.24
CA LEU A 89 4.66 -5.09 -1.59
C LEU A 89 5.84 -6.07 -1.65
N LEU A 90 7.01 -5.68 -1.13
CA LEU A 90 8.18 -6.55 -1.09
C LEU A 90 7.97 -7.81 -0.22
N TYR A 91 7.23 -7.70 0.89
CA TYR A 91 6.87 -8.87 1.70
C TYR A 91 5.87 -9.78 0.98
N LEU A 92 4.93 -9.23 0.20
CA LEU A 92 4.05 -10.05 -0.65
C LEU A 92 4.84 -10.80 -1.73
N MET A 93 5.86 -10.16 -2.33
CA MET A 93 6.78 -10.82 -3.26
C MET A 93 7.61 -11.91 -2.57
N SER A 94 8.14 -11.60 -1.39
CA SER A 94 8.88 -12.55 -0.54
C SER A 94 8.06 -13.80 -0.23
N ALA A 95 6.79 -13.62 0.17
CA ALA A 95 5.87 -14.72 0.43
C ALA A 95 5.65 -15.60 -0.81
N ASN A 96 5.54 -14.99 -2.00
CA ASN A 96 5.40 -15.71 -3.25
C ASN A 96 6.66 -16.52 -3.60
N ILE A 97 7.86 -15.92 -3.43
CA ILE A 97 9.15 -16.61 -3.64
C ILE A 97 9.26 -17.82 -2.71
N TYR A 98 9.00 -17.64 -1.42
CA TYR A 98 9.03 -18.75 -0.45
C TYR A 98 7.99 -19.83 -0.75
N THR A 99 6.78 -19.45 -1.19
CA THR A 99 5.74 -20.41 -1.60
C THR A 99 6.20 -21.25 -2.80
N LYS A 100 6.81 -20.62 -3.83
CA LYS A 100 7.38 -21.33 -4.99
C LYS A 100 8.51 -22.30 -4.61
N GLN A 101 9.27 -21.96 -3.56
CA GLN A 101 10.30 -22.83 -3.00
C GLN A 101 9.75 -23.88 -2.02
N ASN A 102 8.42 -23.97 -1.85
CA ASN A 102 7.74 -24.82 -0.87
C ASN A 102 8.14 -24.55 0.59
N ASN A 103 8.72 -23.37 0.87
CA ASN A 103 9.05 -22.91 2.21
C ASN A 103 7.86 -22.17 2.83
N LEU A 104 6.82 -22.93 3.17
CA LEU A 104 5.54 -22.39 3.61
C LEU A 104 5.64 -21.65 4.95
N VAL A 105 6.57 -22.05 5.82
CA VAL A 105 6.82 -21.39 7.12
C VAL A 105 7.30 -19.95 6.91
N GLN A 106 8.27 -19.75 6.00
CA GLN A 106 8.75 -18.40 5.70
C GLN A 106 7.71 -17.58 4.92
N ALA A 107 6.94 -18.21 4.04
CA ALA A 107 5.82 -17.53 3.37
C ALA A 107 4.78 -17.01 4.37
N GLU A 108 4.43 -17.82 5.38
CA GLU A 108 3.53 -17.44 6.46
C GLU A 108 4.06 -16.23 7.24
N GLN A 109 5.35 -16.26 7.61
CA GLN A 109 5.99 -15.16 8.33
C GLN A 109 5.93 -13.86 7.54
N MET A 110 6.25 -13.89 6.24
CA MET A 110 6.20 -12.69 5.39
C MET A 110 4.78 -12.13 5.27
N LEU A 111 3.76 -12.99 5.14
CA LEU A 111 2.36 -12.54 5.07
C LEU A 111 1.88 -11.92 6.38
N LYS A 112 2.31 -12.46 7.53
CA LYS A 112 2.06 -11.82 8.84
C LYS A 112 2.67 -10.43 8.92
N ARG A 113 3.92 -10.26 8.43
CA ARG A 113 4.56 -8.93 8.37
C ARG A 113 3.78 -7.94 7.50
N VAL A 114 3.10 -8.38 6.43
CA VAL A 114 2.21 -7.52 5.64
C VAL A 114 0.99 -7.09 6.47
N ILE A 115 0.35 -8.04 7.16
CA ILE A 115 -0.83 -7.79 7.98
C ILE A 115 -0.51 -6.79 9.11
N ASP A 116 0.65 -6.91 9.73
CA ASP A 116 1.09 -6.02 10.82
C ASP A 116 1.26 -4.56 10.38
N ARG A 117 1.44 -4.30 9.07
CA ARG A 117 1.49 -2.92 8.53
C ARG A 117 0.12 -2.26 8.45
N ASN A 118 -0.96 -3.04 8.51
CA ASN A 118 -2.36 -2.60 8.62
C ASN A 118 -2.78 -1.61 7.52
N LEU A 119 -2.54 -1.96 6.26
CA LEU A 119 -2.95 -1.16 5.10
C LEU A 119 -4.24 -1.73 4.51
N LEU A 120 -5.30 -0.92 4.49
CA LEU A 120 -6.62 -1.31 3.96
C LEU A 120 -6.51 -1.91 2.56
N GLY A 121 -7.21 -3.02 2.31
CA GLY A 121 -7.17 -3.77 1.06
C GLY A 121 -5.96 -4.70 0.94
N ILE A 122 -4.76 -4.24 1.32
CA ILE A 122 -3.54 -5.06 1.31
C ILE A 122 -3.58 -6.10 2.45
N THR A 123 -4.05 -5.71 3.64
CA THR A 123 -4.23 -6.61 4.78
C THR A 123 -5.16 -7.78 4.45
N GLU A 124 -6.27 -7.53 3.76
CA GLU A 124 -7.22 -8.57 3.38
C GLU A 124 -6.64 -9.53 2.33
N ILE A 125 -5.94 -8.99 1.32
CA ILE A 125 -5.23 -9.81 0.33
C ILE A 125 -4.19 -10.70 1.02
N ALA A 126 -3.41 -10.14 1.95
CA ALA A 126 -2.42 -10.89 2.71
C ALA A 126 -3.07 -11.96 3.60
N SER A 127 -4.21 -11.66 4.21
CA SER A 127 -4.98 -12.60 5.04
C SER A 127 -5.52 -13.78 4.23
N LEU A 128 -6.06 -13.53 3.03
CA LEU A 128 -6.50 -14.61 2.13
C LEU A 128 -5.33 -15.50 1.71
N ARG A 129 -4.19 -14.91 1.34
CA ARG A 129 -2.97 -15.67 0.99
C ARG A 129 -2.43 -16.45 2.19
N LEU A 130 -2.47 -15.86 3.38
CA LEU A 130 -2.02 -16.48 4.63
C LEU A 130 -2.86 -17.72 4.95
N ALA A 131 -4.18 -17.60 4.86
CA ALA A 131 -5.08 -18.72 5.06
C ALA A 131 -4.81 -19.86 4.06
N ARG A 132 -4.53 -19.55 2.79
CA ARG A 132 -4.16 -20.58 1.78
C ARG A 132 -2.87 -21.30 2.14
N VAL A 133 -1.85 -20.56 2.57
CA VAL A 133 -0.56 -21.13 3.04
C VAL A 133 -0.79 -22.01 4.28
N GLN A 134 -1.65 -21.60 5.21
CA GLN A 134 -1.99 -22.38 6.40
C GLN A 134 -2.78 -23.65 6.05
N ILE A 135 -3.71 -23.60 5.09
CA ILE A 135 -4.43 -24.78 4.56
C ILE A 135 -3.43 -25.77 3.95
N GLN A 136 -2.46 -25.29 3.15
CA GLN A 136 -1.43 -26.15 2.56
C GLN A 136 -0.52 -26.79 3.63
N GLN A 137 -0.26 -26.09 4.72
CA GLN A 137 0.41 -26.62 5.91
C GLN A 137 -0.50 -27.51 6.79
N LYS A 138 -1.75 -27.74 6.39
CA LYS A 138 -2.79 -28.48 7.14
C LYS A 138 -3.13 -27.86 8.51
N GLN A 139 -2.86 -26.57 8.69
CA GLN A 139 -3.19 -25.80 9.89
C GLN A 139 -4.62 -25.24 9.79
N TYR A 140 -5.61 -26.12 9.66
CA TYR A 140 -6.98 -25.71 9.31
C TYR A 140 -7.62 -24.77 10.34
N ASP A 141 -7.45 -25.01 11.64
CA ASP A 141 -7.98 -24.13 12.69
C ASP A 141 -7.38 -22.72 12.63
N THR A 142 -6.08 -22.63 12.33
CA THR A 142 -5.39 -21.34 12.17
C THR A 142 -5.89 -20.64 10.90
N ALA A 143 -6.02 -21.36 9.79
CA ALA A 143 -6.55 -20.82 8.54
C ALA A 143 -7.98 -20.29 8.70
N GLN A 144 -8.85 -21.02 9.41
CA GLN A 144 -10.21 -20.58 9.67
C GLN A 144 -10.24 -19.30 10.51
N LYS A 145 -9.37 -19.19 11.53
CA LYS A 145 -9.22 -17.94 12.32
C LYS A 145 -8.75 -16.77 11.46
N THR A 146 -7.77 -16.98 10.59
CA THR A 146 -7.28 -15.96 9.65
C THR A 146 -8.37 -15.53 8.65
N LEU A 147 -9.19 -16.47 8.16
CA LEU A 147 -10.33 -16.12 7.32
C LEU A 147 -11.39 -15.33 8.10
N ASN A 148 -11.60 -15.68 9.37
CA ASN A 148 -12.56 -15.00 10.23
C ASN A 148 -12.17 -13.57 10.59
N SER A 149 -10.87 -13.22 10.58
CA SER A 149 -10.43 -11.84 10.79
C SER A 149 -10.73 -10.90 9.61
N ILE A 150 -11.07 -11.44 8.42
CA ILE A 150 -11.51 -10.63 7.28
C ILE A 150 -12.98 -10.24 7.49
N THR A 151 -13.21 -8.96 7.75
CA THR A 151 -14.54 -8.37 8.04
C THR A 151 -15.07 -7.49 6.91
N SER A 152 -14.24 -7.11 5.95
CA SER A 152 -14.64 -6.21 4.87
C SER A 152 -15.60 -6.90 3.90
N ALA A 153 -16.70 -6.22 3.56
CA ALA A 153 -17.74 -6.76 2.70
C ALA A 153 -17.22 -7.09 1.28
N ALA A 154 -16.27 -6.29 0.78
CA ALA A 154 -15.67 -6.48 -0.54
C ALA A 154 -14.94 -7.81 -0.72
N PHE A 155 -14.38 -8.38 0.37
CA PHE A 155 -13.64 -9.63 0.34
C PHE A 155 -14.46 -10.83 0.85
N LYS A 156 -15.72 -10.61 1.22
CA LYS A 156 -16.64 -11.68 1.67
C LYS A 156 -16.69 -12.85 0.69
N PRO A 157 -16.79 -12.64 -0.65
CA PRO A 157 -16.90 -13.76 -1.57
C PRO A 157 -15.62 -14.60 -1.65
N ASN A 158 -14.45 -13.95 -1.70
CA ASN A 158 -13.15 -14.65 -1.68
C ASN A 158 -12.92 -15.41 -0.37
N LYS A 159 -13.36 -14.84 0.75
CA LYS A 159 -13.36 -15.54 2.05
C LYS A 159 -14.21 -16.81 2.01
N GLN A 160 -15.42 -16.73 1.44
CA GLN A 160 -16.33 -17.88 1.35
C GLN A 160 -15.78 -18.96 0.42
N GLU A 161 -15.19 -18.60 -0.71
CA GLU A 161 -14.51 -19.55 -1.58
C GLU A 161 -13.41 -20.31 -0.82
N LEU A 162 -12.54 -19.59 -0.11
CA LEU A 162 -11.42 -20.23 0.59
C LEU A 162 -11.86 -21.01 1.84
N LEU A 163 -12.99 -20.65 2.47
CA LEU A 163 -13.65 -21.48 3.48
C LEU A 163 -14.15 -22.80 2.86
N GLY A 164 -14.70 -22.75 1.65
CA GLY A 164 -15.08 -23.95 0.91
C GLY A 164 -13.88 -24.87 0.65
N ASP A 165 -12.77 -24.30 0.17
CA ASP A 165 -11.52 -25.04 -0.05
C ASP A 165 -10.97 -25.65 1.26
N LEU A 166 -11.08 -24.92 2.37
CA LEU A 166 -10.69 -25.39 3.70
C LEU A 166 -11.55 -26.59 4.14
N TYR A 167 -12.88 -26.48 4.03
CA TYR A 167 -13.80 -27.55 4.41
C TYR A 167 -13.64 -28.79 3.54
N LEU A 168 -13.42 -28.61 2.24
CA LEU A 168 -13.11 -29.71 1.32
C LEU A 168 -11.85 -30.47 1.77
N MET A 169 -10.78 -29.77 2.15
CA MET A 169 -9.55 -30.38 2.66
C MET A 169 -9.72 -31.08 4.01
N GLN A 170 -10.77 -30.75 4.76
CA GLN A 170 -11.18 -31.44 5.99
C GLN A 170 -12.14 -32.62 5.74
N GLY A 171 -12.61 -32.81 4.50
CA GLY A 171 -13.63 -33.82 4.16
C GLY A 171 -15.07 -33.40 4.49
N LEU A 172 -15.29 -32.12 4.81
CA LEU A 172 -16.57 -31.53 5.18
C LEU A 172 -17.30 -31.03 3.93
N ASN A 173 -17.75 -31.98 3.10
CA ASN A 173 -18.28 -31.68 1.76
C ASN A 173 -19.58 -30.86 1.77
N ALA A 174 -20.42 -31.02 2.81
CA ALA A 174 -21.66 -30.26 2.92
C ALA A 174 -21.40 -28.78 3.21
N GLU A 175 -20.50 -28.52 4.16
CA GLU A 175 -20.03 -27.21 4.56
C GLU A 175 -19.26 -26.54 3.43
N ALA A 176 -18.43 -27.29 2.70
CA ALA A 176 -17.73 -26.81 1.52
C ALA A 176 -18.71 -26.31 0.45
N ARG A 177 -19.74 -27.11 0.15
CA ARG A 177 -20.77 -26.75 -0.82
C ARG A 177 -21.54 -25.50 -0.41
N GLU A 178 -21.89 -25.36 0.86
CA GLU A 178 -22.57 -24.18 1.38
C GLU A 178 -21.70 -22.92 1.21
N ALA A 179 -20.43 -23.01 1.59
CA ALA A 179 -19.48 -21.90 1.44
C ALA A 179 -19.29 -21.48 -0.03
N TYR A 180 -19.17 -22.43 -0.96
CA TYR A 180 -19.08 -22.12 -2.38
C TYR A 180 -20.33 -21.44 -2.94
N LYS A 181 -21.53 -21.88 -2.53
CA LYS A 181 -22.79 -21.20 -2.91
C LYS A 181 -22.85 -19.75 -2.41
N LEU A 182 -22.36 -19.50 -1.20
CA LEU A 182 -22.27 -18.14 -0.66
C LEU A 182 -21.25 -17.27 -1.42
N ALA A 183 -20.19 -17.87 -1.97
CA ALA A 183 -19.22 -17.17 -2.81
C ALA A 183 -19.81 -16.84 -4.20
N GLU A 184 -20.50 -17.79 -4.82
CA GLU A 184 -21.11 -17.69 -6.15
C GLU A 184 -22.11 -16.54 -6.24
N GLN A 185 -22.99 -16.41 -5.25
CA GLN A 185 -24.01 -15.35 -5.19
C GLN A 185 -23.44 -13.92 -5.24
N ALA A 186 -22.14 -13.75 -5.03
CA ALA A 186 -21.49 -12.45 -4.96
C ALA A 186 -20.32 -12.27 -5.96
N LEU A 187 -19.99 -13.28 -6.78
CA LEU A 187 -18.94 -13.23 -7.81
C LEU A 187 -19.45 -13.74 -9.17
N PRO A 188 -20.15 -12.91 -9.96
CA PRO A 188 -20.62 -13.30 -11.30
C PRO A 188 -19.48 -13.66 -12.27
N GLN A 189 -18.27 -13.14 -12.05
CA GLN A 189 -17.10 -13.41 -12.91
C GLN A 189 -16.34 -14.70 -12.53
N SER A 190 -16.65 -15.31 -11.39
CA SER A 190 -16.02 -16.57 -10.93
C SER A 190 -17.01 -17.74 -10.91
N GLU A 191 -18.23 -17.51 -11.42
CA GLU A 191 -19.34 -18.45 -11.44
C GLU A 191 -18.94 -19.79 -12.07
N ASP A 192 -18.20 -19.79 -13.19
CA ASP A 192 -17.78 -21.01 -13.88
C ASP A 192 -16.86 -21.91 -13.03
N ILE A 193 -15.87 -21.32 -12.33
CA ILE A 193 -14.92 -22.07 -11.49
C ILE A 193 -15.61 -22.57 -10.21
N LEU A 194 -16.46 -21.74 -9.62
CA LEU A 194 -17.22 -22.11 -8.42
C LEU A 194 -18.24 -23.21 -8.72
N THR A 195 -18.91 -23.15 -9.87
CA THR A 195 -19.82 -24.19 -10.35
C THR A 195 -19.10 -25.52 -10.54
N MET A 196 -17.91 -25.51 -11.14
CA MET A 196 -17.09 -26.73 -11.26
C MET A 196 -16.76 -27.32 -9.88
N LYS A 197 -16.26 -26.51 -8.94
CA LYS A 197 -15.97 -26.96 -7.57
C LYS A 197 -17.20 -27.55 -6.86
N ILE A 198 -18.39 -26.95 -7.06
CA ILE A 198 -19.65 -27.45 -6.48
C ILE A 198 -20.06 -28.80 -7.08
N ASN A 199 -19.86 -28.99 -8.39
CA ASN A 199 -20.22 -30.22 -9.09
C ASN A 199 -19.29 -31.39 -8.72
N ASP A 200 -18.00 -31.14 -8.54
CA ASP A 200 -17.03 -32.15 -8.11
C ASP A 200 -17.34 -32.73 -6.71
N LEU A 201 -18.07 -31.97 -5.89
CA LEU A 201 -18.53 -32.41 -4.57
C LEU A 201 -19.75 -33.36 -4.63
N SER A 202 -20.35 -33.56 -5.80
CA SER A 202 -21.58 -34.36 -5.98
C SER A 202 -21.35 -35.76 -6.58
N SER A 203 -20.14 -36.03 -7.05
CA SER A 203 -19.62 -37.37 -7.38
C SER A 203 -19.02 -38.08 -6.18
#